data_AF-A0A0S8BBT8-F1
#
_entry.id   AF-A0A0S8BBT8-F1
#
_cell.length_a   1.000
_cell.length_b   1.000
_cell.length_c   1.000
_cell.angle_alpha   90.00
_cell.angle_beta   90.00
_cell.angle_gamma   90.00
#
_symmetry.space_group_name_H-M   'P 1'
#
loop_
_entity.id
_entity.type
_entity.pdbx_description
1 polymer ?
#
loop_
_entity_poly.entity_id
_entity_poly.type
_entity_poly.pdbx_seq_one_letter_code
_entity_poly.pdbx_strand_id
1 'polypeptide(L)'
;WVAKQLSEQGIPTPRGGVRWNVATIRGILRSPAYAGTAYSGRTRPVPAHQRKSALQPIGSGISIRPTPEEEWIAIPVPAIISQETFDAAQARLDKNKQMARRNNKKHEYLLRGLVSCAQCRLAATGRFTNKRYHYYVCRGRSDTLRQAKGQRCTARYAPAKALDELVWQDLCHIINDPSVIAHELERARSGEWLPQVLQARRKTVHQALAQLERQQIRLLDVYLAEVIGRDEFERKHQELSQTQKGLNQQLRQLDIQAQNRIDTLKLAENIQAFCQCLQPTLENLEFAQRRQLVELLIDRVIVDDEKVEIRYVIPTSPKGEKSRFCHLRKDYFNAE
;
A
#
# COMPACT_ATOMS: atom_id res chain seq x y z
N TRP A 1 9.22 23.44 -6.32
CA TRP A 1 8.75 23.41 -7.71
C TRP A 1 7.48 24.21 -7.85
N VAL A 2 6.32 23.76 -7.34
CA VAL A 2 5.03 24.51 -7.42
C VAL A 2 5.14 25.98 -6.98
N ALA A 3 5.73 26.26 -5.80
CA ALA A 3 5.92 27.63 -5.32
C ALA A 3 6.74 28.51 -6.28
N LYS A 4 7.75 27.91 -6.93
CA LYS A 4 8.60 28.62 -7.87
C LYS A 4 7.79 28.98 -9.13
N GLN A 5 7.09 28.00 -9.70
CA GLN A 5 6.25 28.21 -10.88
C GLN A 5 5.15 29.24 -10.67
N LEU A 6 4.39 29.16 -9.57
CA LEU A 6 3.32 30.14 -9.29
C LEU A 6 3.88 31.57 -9.17
N SER A 7 5.07 31.72 -8.58
CA SER A 7 5.73 33.02 -8.48
C SER A 7 6.23 33.52 -9.84
N GLU A 8 6.81 32.63 -10.66
CA GLU A 8 7.29 32.96 -12.01
C GLU A 8 6.14 33.32 -12.96
N GLN A 9 4.96 32.74 -12.77
CA GLN A 9 3.74 33.06 -13.53
C GLN A 9 3.03 34.33 -13.03
N GLY A 10 3.57 35.01 -12.01
CA GLY A 10 2.96 36.23 -11.45
C GLY A 10 1.61 35.99 -10.74
N ILE A 11 1.29 34.75 -10.37
CA ILE A 11 0.04 34.45 -9.67
C ILE A 11 0.13 34.97 -8.23
N PRO A 12 -0.78 35.85 -7.79
CA PRO A 12 -0.72 36.43 -6.45
C PRO A 12 -0.97 35.36 -5.37
N THR A 13 -0.27 35.47 -4.24
CA THR A 13 -0.54 34.64 -3.06
C THR A 13 -1.90 34.99 -2.44
N PRO A 14 -2.45 34.17 -1.52
CA PRO A 14 -3.74 34.46 -0.88
C PRO A 14 -3.82 35.80 -0.12
N ARG A 15 -2.66 36.41 0.20
CA ARG A 15 -2.57 37.74 0.84
C ARG A 15 -2.07 38.83 -0.12
N GLY A 16 -2.12 38.59 -1.43
CA GLY A 16 -1.70 39.57 -2.46
C GLY A 16 -0.19 39.72 -2.64
N GLY A 17 0.64 38.92 -1.96
CA GLY A 17 2.09 38.95 -2.16
C GLY A 17 2.53 38.29 -3.48
N VAL A 18 3.69 38.72 -3.99
CA VAL A 18 4.25 38.28 -5.30
C VAL A 18 5.02 36.96 -5.25
N ARG A 19 5.41 36.48 -4.06
CA ARG A 19 6.26 35.28 -3.91
C ARG A 19 5.57 34.22 -3.08
N TRP A 20 5.41 33.04 -3.67
CA TRP A 20 4.86 31.88 -2.99
C TRP A 20 5.88 31.22 -2.05
N ASN A 21 5.44 30.97 -0.82
CA ASN A 21 6.19 30.16 0.15
C ASN A 21 5.68 28.71 0.12
N VAL A 22 6.62 27.76 0.20
CA VAL A 22 6.34 26.31 0.32
C VAL A 22 5.47 25.99 1.53
N ALA A 23 5.60 26.73 2.64
CA ALA A 23 4.76 26.53 3.82
C ALA A 23 3.28 26.83 3.54
N THR A 24 2.99 27.93 2.83
CA THR A 24 1.63 28.30 2.41
C THR A 24 1.02 27.24 1.51
N ILE A 25 1.77 26.79 0.49
CA ILE A 25 1.30 25.73 -0.42
C ILE A 25 1.04 24.43 0.35
N ARG A 26 1.92 24.04 1.28
CA ARG A 26 1.68 22.86 2.11
C ARG A 26 0.42 23.01 2.96
N GLY A 27 0.17 24.19 3.52
CA GLY A 27 -1.06 24.48 4.27
C GLY A 27 -2.31 24.32 3.41
N ILE A 28 -2.28 24.85 2.18
CA ILE A 28 -3.38 24.70 1.20
C ILE A 28 -3.59 23.23 0.87
N LEU A 29 -2.54 22.52 0.45
CA LEU A 29 -2.64 21.11 0.06
C LEU A 29 -3.06 20.19 1.20
N ARG A 30 -2.83 20.54 2.46
CA ARG A 30 -3.25 19.74 3.63
C ARG A 30 -4.60 20.14 4.21
N SER A 31 -5.28 21.12 3.62
CA SER A 31 -6.57 21.60 4.15
C SER A 31 -7.72 20.71 3.67
N PRO A 32 -8.40 19.97 4.55
CA PRO A 32 -9.56 19.15 4.17
C PRO A 32 -10.76 19.99 3.74
N ALA A 33 -10.75 21.31 3.98
CA ALA A 33 -11.80 22.22 3.55
C ALA A 33 -12.00 22.17 2.03
N TYR A 34 -10.92 21.98 1.26
CA TYR A 34 -11.01 21.86 -0.19
C TYR A 34 -11.71 20.58 -0.66
N ALA A 35 -11.78 19.55 0.19
CA ALA A 35 -12.50 18.29 -0.04
C ALA A 35 -13.91 18.29 0.60
N GLY A 36 -14.34 19.41 1.20
CA GLY A 36 -15.70 19.59 1.71
C GLY A 36 -15.86 19.56 3.22
N THR A 37 -14.77 19.47 4.00
CA THR A 37 -14.85 19.49 5.48
C THR A 37 -13.85 20.46 6.09
N ALA A 38 -14.34 21.53 6.71
CA ALA A 38 -13.55 22.40 7.57
C ALA A 38 -13.59 21.90 9.01
N TYR A 39 -12.56 22.22 9.81
CA TYR A 39 -12.52 21.86 11.22
C TYR A 39 -12.30 23.11 12.08
N SER A 40 -13.15 23.29 13.10
CA SER A 40 -12.97 24.27 14.16
C SER A 40 -12.46 23.60 15.45
N GLY A 41 -11.87 24.38 16.35
CA GLY A 41 -11.39 23.87 17.65
C GLY A 41 -10.08 23.09 17.61
N ARG A 42 -9.34 23.10 16.48
CA ARG A 42 -8.06 22.38 16.30
C ARG A 42 -6.98 22.71 17.32
N THR A 43 -7.10 23.86 17.96
CA THR A 43 -6.17 24.32 18.99
C THR A 43 -6.90 25.01 20.11
N ARG A 44 -6.41 24.85 21.34
CA ARG A 44 -6.92 25.52 22.52
C ARG A 44 -5.87 26.41 23.19
N PRO A 45 -6.27 27.55 23.78
CA PRO A 45 -5.38 28.37 24.57
C PRO A 45 -5.01 27.65 25.87
N VAL A 46 -3.75 27.74 26.28
CA VAL A 46 -3.24 27.26 27.56
C VAL A 46 -2.35 28.34 28.19
N PRO A 47 -2.14 28.33 29.52
CA PRO A 47 -1.16 29.21 30.13
C PRO A 47 0.20 29.11 29.44
N ALA A 48 0.88 30.24 29.32
CA ALA A 48 2.20 30.29 28.72
C ALA A 48 3.12 29.27 29.39
N HIS A 49 3.77 28.43 28.59
CA HIS A 49 4.70 27.41 29.07
C HIS A 49 6.08 27.51 28.38
N GLN A 50 6.25 28.52 27.51
CA GLN A 50 7.50 28.82 26.84
C GLN A 50 7.92 30.24 27.18
N ARG A 51 9.19 30.40 27.55
CA ARG A 51 9.81 31.72 27.70
C ARG A 51 10.01 32.35 26.32
N LYS A 52 9.70 33.64 26.18
CA LYS A 52 9.99 34.40 24.95
C LYS A 52 11.49 34.57 24.71
N SER A 53 12.28 34.58 25.79
CA SER A 53 13.73 34.72 25.78
C SER A 53 14.35 33.81 26.83
N ALA A 54 15.57 33.34 26.59
CA ALA A 54 16.32 32.56 27.58
C ALA A 54 16.64 33.34 28.86
N LEU A 55 16.60 34.67 28.79
CA LEU A 55 16.91 35.60 29.87
C LEU A 55 15.67 36.07 30.65
N GLN A 56 14.47 35.62 30.27
CA GLN A 56 13.23 36.02 30.95
C GLN A 56 12.51 34.79 31.52
N PRO A 57 11.83 34.93 32.68
CA PRO A 57 10.93 33.90 33.16
C PRO A 57 9.78 33.68 32.17
N ILE A 58 9.08 32.56 32.32
CA ILE A 58 7.83 32.34 31.57
C ILE A 58 6.85 33.42 32.02
N GLY A 59 6.62 34.42 31.17
CA GLY A 59 5.75 35.54 31.48
C GLY A 59 4.26 35.17 31.46
N SER A 60 3.42 36.07 31.95
CA SER A 60 1.96 35.98 31.81
C SER A 60 1.58 36.04 30.32
N GLY A 61 0.83 35.05 29.84
CA GLY A 61 0.38 34.99 28.47
C GLY A 61 -0.30 33.68 28.12
N ILE A 62 -0.72 33.57 26.86
CA ILE A 62 -1.39 32.39 26.32
C ILE A 62 -0.45 31.73 25.32
N SER A 63 -0.24 30.42 25.49
CA SER A 63 0.31 29.54 24.47
C SER A 63 -0.82 28.77 23.80
N ILE A 64 -0.58 28.30 22.58
CA ILE A 64 -1.56 27.50 21.84
C ILE A 64 -1.11 26.04 21.88
N ARG A 65 -2.02 25.13 22.22
CA ARG A 65 -1.79 23.68 22.11
C ARG A 65 -2.76 23.04 21.12
N PRO A 66 -2.31 22.01 20.37
CA PRO A 66 -3.22 21.18 19.60
C PRO A 66 -4.27 20.54 20.51
N THR A 67 -5.51 20.54 20.04
CA THR A 67 -6.63 19.82 20.66
C THR A 67 -6.68 18.40 20.05
N PRO A 68 -7.01 17.34 20.81
CA PRO A 68 -7.25 16.00 20.26
C PRO A 68 -8.25 16.03 19.10
N GLU A 69 -8.07 15.15 18.10
CA GLU A 69 -8.89 15.16 16.88
C GLU A 69 -10.36 14.83 17.15
N GLU A 70 -10.63 14.07 18.23
CA GLU A 70 -11.96 13.67 18.68
C GLU A 70 -12.79 14.86 19.18
N GLU A 71 -12.14 15.94 19.61
CA GLU A 71 -12.77 17.18 20.06
C GLU A 71 -12.93 18.20 18.92
N TRP A 72 -12.49 17.88 17.69
CA TRP A 72 -12.60 18.79 16.56
C TRP A 72 -14.05 18.84 16.05
N ILE A 73 -14.52 20.06 15.78
CA ILE A 73 -15.86 20.26 15.24
C ILE A 73 -15.76 20.27 13.72
N ALA A 74 -16.28 19.22 13.08
CA ALA A 74 -16.39 19.12 11.63
C ALA A 74 -17.52 20.01 11.11
N ILE A 75 -17.21 20.87 10.14
CA ILE A 75 -18.13 21.82 9.52
C ILE A 75 -18.16 21.52 8.01
N PRO A 76 -19.30 21.08 7.45
CA PRO A 76 -19.41 20.83 6.03
C PRO A 76 -19.30 22.15 5.25
N VAL A 77 -18.49 22.14 4.20
CA VAL A 77 -18.26 23.30 3.32
C VAL A 77 -18.31 22.85 1.85
N PRO A 78 -18.59 23.75 0.90
CA PRO A 78 -18.54 23.40 -0.52
C PRO A 78 -17.17 22.86 -0.93
N ALA A 79 -17.14 21.64 -1.48
CA ALA A 79 -15.91 21.02 -1.97
C ALA A 79 -15.46 21.66 -3.29
N ILE A 80 -14.16 21.92 -3.42
CA ILE A 80 -13.53 22.40 -4.67
C ILE A 80 -12.89 21.23 -5.42
N ILE A 81 -12.50 20.17 -4.71
CA ILE A 81 -11.93 18.93 -5.27
C ILE A 81 -12.62 17.70 -4.68
N SER A 82 -12.53 16.55 -5.36
CA SER A 82 -13.02 15.28 -4.83
C SER A 82 -12.17 14.78 -3.66
N GLN A 83 -12.79 13.99 -2.77
CA GLN A 83 -12.09 13.31 -1.67
C GLN A 83 -10.94 12.43 -2.18
N GLU A 84 -11.17 11.68 -3.26
CA GLU A 84 -10.15 10.86 -3.90
C GLU A 84 -8.91 11.66 -4.34
N THR A 85 -9.12 12.84 -4.93
CA THR A 85 -8.01 13.72 -5.35
C THR A 85 -7.24 14.25 -4.14
N PHE A 86 -7.95 14.59 -3.06
CA PHE A 86 -7.34 15.06 -1.82
C PHE A 86 -6.49 13.96 -1.16
N ASP A 87 -7.01 12.74 -1.08
CA ASP A 87 -6.32 11.59 -0.49
C ASP A 87 -5.07 11.23 -1.31
N ALA A 88 -5.17 11.24 -2.63
CA ALA A 88 -4.02 11.05 -3.52
C ALA A 88 -2.93 12.12 -3.30
N ALA A 89 -3.33 13.38 -3.08
CA ALA A 89 -2.40 14.46 -2.76
C ALA A 89 -1.73 14.26 -1.38
N GLN A 90 -2.48 13.84 -0.35
CA GLN A 90 -1.92 13.53 0.97
C GLN A 90 -0.89 12.40 0.87
N ALA A 91 -1.25 11.29 0.23
CA ALA A 91 -0.37 10.14 0.02
C ALA A 91 0.92 10.56 -0.73
N ARG A 92 0.81 11.42 -1.74
CA ARG A 92 1.96 11.96 -2.47
C ARG A 92 2.84 12.84 -1.58
N LEU A 93 2.27 13.69 -0.73
CA LEU A 93 3.03 14.53 0.20
C LEU A 93 3.83 13.69 1.20
N ASP A 94 3.23 12.63 1.73
CA ASP A 94 3.88 11.74 2.70
C ASP A 94 5.00 10.93 2.04
N LYS A 95 4.77 10.38 0.83
CA LYS A 95 5.81 9.73 0.02
C LYS A 95 6.97 10.69 -0.27
N ASN A 96 6.67 11.95 -0.63
CA ASN A 96 7.69 12.96 -0.90
C ASN A 96 8.52 13.28 0.36
N LYS A 97 7.88 13.35 1.53
CA LYS A 97 8.55 13.55 2.82
C LYS A 97 9.50 12.40 3.13
N GLN A 98 9.07 11.16 2.90
CA GLN A 98 9.89 9.96 3.11
C GLN A 98 11.10 9.90 2.17
N MET A 99 10.91 10.25 0.89
CA MET A 99 11.94 10.14 -0.15
C MET A 99 12.82 11.40 -0.32
N ALA A 100 12.58 12.44 0.49
CA ALA A 100 13.21 13.75 0.33
C ALA A 100 14.76 13.71 0.41
N ARG A 101 15.41 14.34 -0.58
CA ARG A 101 16.88 14.55 -0.62
C ARG A 101 17.37 15.77 0.14
N ARG A 102 16.46 16.57 0.72
CA ARG A 102 16.77 17.93 1.22
C ARG A 102 17.95 17.99 2.21
N ASN A 103 18.15 16.93 3.01
CA ASN A 103 19.20 16.86 4.03
C ASN A 103 20.43 16.03 3.57
N ASN A 104 20.42 15.47 2.36
CA ASN A 104 21.56 14.75 1.79
C ASN A 104 21.65 15.02 0.28
N LYS A 105 22.49 16.01 -0.07
CA LYS A 105 22.78 16.41 -1.46
C LYS A 105 24.07 15.82 -2.02
N LYS A 106 24.97 15.31 -1.16
CA LYS A 106 26.33 14.92 -1.53
C LYS A 106 26.50 13.41 -1.74
N HIS A 107 25.76 12.61 -1.00
CA HIS A 107 25.99 11.17 -0.95
C HIS A 107 24.82 10.38 -1.53
N GLU A 108 25.17 9.39 -2.33
CA GLU A 108 24.23 8.48 -2.97
C GLU A 108 23.95 7.27 -2.07
N TYR A 109 22.68 6.91 -2.00
CA TYR A 109 22.17 5.78 -1.22
C TYR A 109 21.04 5.16 -2.03
N LEU A 110 21.28 3.97 -2.58
CA LEU A 110 20.35 3.31 -3.51
C LEU A 110 19.01 2.99 -2.83
N LEU A 111 19.04 2.65 -1.53
CA LEU A 111 17.88 2.25 -0.74
C LEU A 111 17.34 3.37 0.16
N ARG A 112 17.65 4.64 -0.16
CA ARG A 112 17.18 5.79 0.62
C ARG A 112 15.66 5.72 0.84
N GLY A 113 15.23 5.79 2.10
CA GLY A 113 13.80 5.79 2.45
C GLY A 113 13.11 4.43 2.30
N LEU A 114 13.81 3.37 1.89
CA LEU A 114 13.29 2.01 1.76
C LEU A 114 13.78 1.07 2.87
N VAL A 115 14.83 1.42 3.60
CA VAL A 115 15.38 0.56 4.66
C VAL A 115 14.60 0.76 5.97
N SER A 116 14.20 -0.35 6.61
CA SER A 116 13.58 -0.40 7.95
C SER A 116 14.33 -1.39 8.84
N CYS A 117 14.29 -1.15 10.15
CA CYS A 117 14.89 -2.03 11.15
C CYS A 117 13.90 -3.12 11.56
N ALA A 118 14.31 -4.38 11.58
CA ALA A 118 13.48 -5.48 12.05
C ALA A 118 13.15 -5.36 13.56
N GLN A 119 14.14 -4.96 14.37
CA GLN A 119 14.01 -4.90 15.83
C GLN A 119 12.98 -3.87 16.32
N CYS A 120 13.07 -2.62 15.84
CA CYS A 120 12.20 -1.54 16.33
C CYS A 120 11.22 -0.98 15.28
N ARG A 121 11.15 -1.60 14.10
CA ARG A 121 10.26 -1.27 12.96
C ARG A 121 10.39 0.15 12.39
N LEU A 122 11.31 0.96 12.92
CA LEU A 122 11.56 2.32 12.43
C LEU A 122 12.43 2.31 11.18
N ALA A 123 12.22 3.33 10.34
CA ALA A 123 13.04 3.55 9.15
C ALA A 123 14.51 3.79 9.50
N ALA A 124 15.40 3.44 8.59
CA ALA A 124 16.80 3.81 8.63
C ALA A 124 17.07 5.05 7.76
N THR A 125 18.15 5.76 8.08
CA THR A 125 18.64 6.92 7.33
C THR A 125 20.08 6.71 6.92
N GLY A 126 20.44 7.13 5.71
CA GLY A 126 21.82 7.14 5.26
C GLY A 126 22.68 8.07 6.12
N ARG A 127 23.83 7.58 6.58
CA ARG A 127 24.78 8.32 7.42
C ARG A 127 26.19 8.13 6.89
N PHE A 128 26.84 9.24 6.60
CA PHE A 128 28.27 9.28 6.28
C PHE A 128 29.07 9.54 7.57
N THR A 129 30.07 8.72 7.87
CA THR A 129 30.84 8.75 9.13
C THR A 129 32.34 8.59 8.88
N ASN A 130 33.16 9.17 9.75
CA ASN A 130 34.63 9.14 9.70
C ASN A 130 35.22 9.49 8.33
N LYS A 131 34.55 10.39 7.58
CA LYS A 131 34.94 10.84 6.25
C LYS A 131 35.14 9.73 5.20
N ARG A 132 34.70 8.49 5.46
CA ARG A 132 34.91 7.35 4.56
C ARG A 132 33.74 6.37 4.49
N TYR A 133 33.02 6.16 5.59
CA TYR A 133 32.06 5.06 5.67
C TYR A 133 30.62 5.54 5.49
N HIS A 134 29.85 4.75 4.75
CA HIS A 134 28.43 4.97 4.49
C HIS A 134 27.62 3.86 5.14
N TYR A 135 26.60 4.24 5.92
CA TYR A 135 25.73 3.29 6.61
C TYR A 135 24.26 3.66 6.46
N TYR A 136 23.39 2.66 6.51
CA TYR A 136 22.00 2.86 6.92
C TYR A 136 21.90 2.69 8.44
N VAL A 137 21.45 3.74 9.11
CA VAL A 137 21.34 3.79 10.57
C VAL A 137 19.87 3.88 10.96
N CYS A 138 19.41 2.93 11.77
CA CYS A 138 18.07 2.93 12.33
C CYS A 138 17.80 4.25 13.09
N ARG A 139 16.68 4.93 12.80
CA ARG A 139 16.29 6.15 13.51
C ARG A 139 16.07 5.91 15.00
N GLY A 140 15.55 4.74 15.39
CA GLY A 140 15.35 4.38 16.80
C GLY A 140 16.65 4.35 17.62
N ARG A 141 17.81 4.32 16.97
CA ARG A 141 19.12 4.37 17.63
C ARG A 141 19.61 5.79 17.88
N SER A 142 19.08 6.78 17.18
CA SER A 142 19.42 8.21 17.34
C SER A 142 18.22 9.05 17.80
N ASP A 143 17.09 8.39 18.12
CA ASP A 143 15.90 9.05 18.62
C ASP A 143 16.11 9.49 20.08
N THR A 144 16.06 10.80 20.32
CA THR A 144 16.39 11.41 21.61
C THR A 144 15.38 11.04 22.69
N LEU A 145 14.10 10.89 22.33
CA LEU A 145 13.04 10.52 23.28
C LEU A 145 13.20 9.06 23.72
N ARG A 146 13.44 8.13 22.79
CA ARG A 146 13.73 6.74 23.11
C ARG A 146 15.01 6.60 23.91
N GLN A 147 16.04 7.37 23.58
CA GLN A 147 17.27 7.40 24.36
C GLN A 147 17.01 7.85 25.81
N ALA A 148 16.26 8.93 26.01
CA ALA A 148 15.90 9.41 27.34
C ALA A 148 15.08 8.39 28.15
N LYS A 149 14.29 7.55 27.46
CA LYS A 149 13.49 6.46 28.06
C LYS A 149 14.24 5.13 28.20
N GLY A 150 15.52 5.05 27.83
CA GLY A 150 16.28 3.78 27.84
C GLY A 150 15.84 2.76 26.77
N GLN A 151 14.98 3.15 25.83
CA GLN A 151 14.39 2.30 24.78
C GLN A 151 15.15 2.42 23.45
N ARG A 152 16.47 2.63 23.52
CA ARG A 152 17.30 2.84 22.35
C ARG A 152 17.42 1.54 21.55
N CYS A 153 17.21 1.63 20.24
CA CYS A 153 17.42 0.48 19.36
C CYS A 153 18.91 0.09 19.31
N THR A 154 19.18 -1.20 19.45
CA THR A 154 20.53 -1.80 19.50
C THR A 154 21.02 -2.34 18.15
N ALA A 155 20.17 -2.37 17.12
CA ALA A 155 20.48 -2.83 15.77
C ALA A 155 21.78 -2.22 15.23
N ARG A 156 22.59 -3.05 14.57
CA ARG A 156 23.89 -2.66 13.99
C ARG A 156 23.73 -1.64 12.86
N TYR A 157 24.82 -0.94 12.54
CA TYR A 157 24.86 -0.06 11.39
C TYR A 157 25.03 -0.91 10.14
N ALA A 158 24.05 -0.89 9.24
CA ALA A 158 24.12 -1.66 8.01
C ALA A 158 25.06 -0.96 7.01
N PRO A 159 26.16 -1.58 6.56
CA PRO A 159 27.07 -0.98 5.58
C PRO A 159 26.34 -0.68 4.26
N ALA A 160 26.27 0.58 3.87
CA ALA A 160 25.40 1.00 2.77
C ALA A 160 25.82 0.38 1.42
N LYS A 161 27.13 0.32 1.12
CA LYS A 161 27.63 -0.27 -0.13
C LYS A 161 27.27 -1.76 -0.23
N ALA A 162 27.49 -2.52 0.85
CA ALA A 162 27.21 -3.95 0.86
C ALA A 162 25.70 -4.23 0.75
N LEU A 163 24.88 -3.47 1.48
CA LEU A 163 23.43 -3.61 1.41
C LEU A 163 22.87 -3.19 0.05
N ASP A 164 23.33 -2.07 -0.50
CA ASP A 164 22.91 -1.58 -1.81
C ASP A 164 23.26 -2.59 -2.92
N GLU A 165 24.47 -3.15 -2.88
CA GLU A 165 24.92 -4.16 -3.85
C GLU A 165 24.12 -5.46 -3.72
N LEU A 166 23.93 -5.97 -2.51
CA LEU A 166 23.14 -7.18 -2.26
C LEU A 166 21.72 -7.04 -2.81
N VAL A 167 21.05 -5.92 -2.50
CA VAL A 167 19.67 -5.69 -2.96
C VAL A 167 19.62 -5.46 -4.47
N TRP A 168 20.63 -4.81 -5.06
CA TRP A 168 20.70 -4.62 -6.50
C TRP A 168 20.90 -5.94 -7.25
N GLN A 169 21.80 -6.79 -6.77
CA GLN A 169 22.06 -8.11 -7.35
C GLN A 169 20.83 -9.02 -7.27
N ASP A 170 20.14 -9.05 -6.12
CA ASP A 170 18.91 -9.81 -5.94
C ASP A 170 17.79 -9.31 -6.88
N LEU A 171 17.64 -7.98 -7.01
CA LEU A 171 16.70 -7.38 -7.96
C LEU A 171 17.03 -7.79 -9.41
N CYS A 172 18.30 -7.72 -9.82
CA CYS A 172 18.72 -8.16 -11.14
C CYS A 172 18.44 -9.65 -11.37
N HIS A 173 18.69 -10.50 -10.37
CA HIS A 173 18.39 -11.93 -10.44
C HIS A 173 16.91 -12.19 -10.67
N ILE A 174 16.03 -11.52 -9.92
CA ILE A 174 14.57 -11.63 -10.05
C ILE A 174 14.07 -11.16 -11.42
N ILE A 175 14.67 -10.11 -11.99
CA ILE A 175 14.28 -9.62 -13.33
C ILE A 175 14.82 -10.55 -14.44
N ASN A 176 16.02 -11.11 -14.27
CA ASN A 176 16.62 -12.03 -15.23
C ASN A 176 15.97 -13.42 -15.20
N ASP A 177 15.43 -13.83 -14.06
CA ASP A 177 14.66 -15.07 -13.91
C ASP A 177 13.22 -14.81 -13.40
N PRO A 178 12.31 -14.40 -14.31
CA PRO A 178 10.91 -14.14 -13.95
C PRO A 178 10.16 -15.40 -13.49
N SER A 179 10.72 -16.60 -13.70
CA SER A 179 10.08 -17.86 -13.33
C SER A 179 9.91 -17.97 -11.81
N VAL A 180 10.84 -17.38 -11.03
CA VAL A 180 10.75 -17.29 -9.57
C VAL A 180 9.51 -16.49 -9.15
N ILE A 181 9.23 -15.37 -9.83
CA ILE A 181 8.06 -14.54 -9.56
C ILE A 181 6.77 -15.29 -9.92
N ALA A 182 6.74 -15.93 -11.09
CA ALA A 182 5.59 -16.70 -11.55
C ALA A 182 5.26 -17.84 -10.59
N HIS A 183 6.29 -18.57 -10.12
CA HIS A 183 6.12 -19.66 -9.17
C HIS A 183 5.62 -19.20 -7.80
N GLU A 184 6.16 -18.11 -7.23
CA GLU A 184 5.66 -17.56 -5.97
C GLU A 184 4.24 -16.98 -6.10
N LEU A 185 3.92 -16.41 -7.27
CA LEU A 185 2.57 -15.90 -7.57
C LEU A 185 1.55 -17.05 -7.69
N GLU A 186 1.94 -18.14 -8.33
CA GLU A 186 1.16 -19.37 -8.36
C GLU A 186 0.98 -19.90 -6.94
N ARG A 187 2.07 -20.14 -6.18
CA ARG A 187 2.02 -20.64 -4.80
C ARG A 187 1.13 -19.80 -3.88
N ALA A 188 1.19 -18.48 -3.98
CA ALA A 188 0.37 -17.57 -3.18
C ALA A 188 -1.14 -17.67 -3.50
N ARG A 189 -1.52 -18.19 -4.67
CA ARG A 189 -2.90 -18.26 -5.15
C ARG A 189 -3.44 -19.68 -5.33
N SER A 190 -2.59 -20.68 -5.49
CA SER A 190 -2.95 -22.06 -5.68
C SER A 190 -2.90 -22.81 -4.35
N GLY A 191 -4.07 -23.01 -3.73
CA GLY A 191 -4.31 -24.34 -3.20
C GLY A 191 -4.28 -25.31 -4.38
N GLU A 192 -3.40 -26.30 -4.36
CA GLU A 192 -3.08 -27.22 -5.47
C GLU A 192 -4.33 -27.95 -6.01
N TRP A 193 -4.89 -27.58 -7.16
CA TRP A 193 -5.84 -28.42 -7.92
C TRP A 193 -5.65 -28.28 -9.44
N LEU A 194 -5.69 -29.41 -10.15
CA LEU A 194 -5.52 -29.51 -11.60
C LEU A 194 -6.75 -28.94 -12.37
N PRO A 195 -6.56 -28.22 -13.49
CA PRO A 195 -7.65 -27.64 -14.31
C PRO A 195 -8.72 -28.64 -14.75
N GLN A 196 -8.29 -29.85 -15.10
CA GLN A 196 -9.18 -30.94 -15.54
C GLN A 196 -10.15 -31.37 -14.44
N VAL A 197 -9.71 -31.30 -13.18
CA VAL A 197 -10.51 -31.75 -12.05
C VAL A 197 -11.55 -30.69 -11.66
N LEU A 198 -11.22 -29.40 -11.77
CA LEU A 198 -12.19 -28.31 -11.62
C LEU A 198 -13.25 -28.34 -12.73
N GLN A 199 -12.86 -28.57 -13.98
CA GLN A 199 -13.81 -28.72 -15.09
C GLN A 199 -14.71 -29.94 -14.92
N ALA A 200 -14.16 -31.09 -14.51
CA ALA A 200 -14.94 -32.28 -14.20
C ALA A 200 -15.95 -32.01 -13.09
N ARG A 201 -15.53 -31.36 -12.01
CA ARG A 201 -16.41 -31.00 -10.88
C ARG A 201 -17.51 -30.02 -11.28
N ARG A 202 -17.19 -29.01 -12.12
CA ARG A 202 -18.19 -28.08 -12.67
C ARG A 202 -19.23 -28.82 -13.52
N LYS A 203 -18.77 -29.76 -14.36
CA LYS A 203 -19.64 -30.61 -15.18
C LYS A 203 -20.57 -31.47 -14.30
N THR A 204 -20.06 -32.05 -13.22
CA THR A 204 -20.87 -32.82 -12.27
C THR A 204 -21.95 -31.97 -11.60
N VAL A 205 -21.62 -30.76 -11.14
CA VAL A 205 -22.60 -29.84 -10.52
C VAL A 205 -23.67 -29.41 -11.52
N HIS A 206 -23.30 -29.11 -12.78
CA HIS A 206 -24.26 -28.81 -13.84
C HIS A 206 -25.21 -29.99 -14.13
N GLN A 207 -24.68 -31.22 -14.18
CA GLN A 207 -25.50 -32.42 -14.37
C GLN A 207 -26.49 -32.61 -13.22
N ALA A 208 -26.07 -32.36 -11.98
CA ALA A 208 -26.93 -32.43 -10.80
C ALA A 208 -28.05 -31.36 -10.85
N LEU A 209 -27.74 -30.12 -11.24
CA LEU A 209 -28.74 -29.06 -11.43
C LEU A 209 -29.77 -29.42 -12.52
N ALA A 210 -29.33 -29.94 -13.66
CA ALA A 210 -30.22 -30.37 -14.74
C ALA A 210 -31.10 -31.58 -14.34
N GLN A 211 -30.62 -32.44 -13.44
CA GLN A 211 -31.45 -33.50 -12.87
C GLN A 211 -32.49 -32.94 -11.89
N LEU A 212 -32.13 -31.93 -11.11
CA LEU A 212 -33.00 -31.27 -10.15
C LEU A 212 -34.13 -30.48 -10.84
N GLU A 213 -33.83 -29.79 -11.94
CA GLU A 213 -34.84 -29.13 -12.78
C GLU A 213 -35.88 -30.13 -13.30
N ARG A 214 -35.43 -31.31 -13.77
CA ARG A 214 -36.35 -32.38 -14.19
C ARG A 214 -37.20 -32.92 -13.05
N GLN A 215 -36.66 -32.99 -11.83
CA GLN A 215 -37.42 -33.38 -10.63
C GLN A 215 -38.46 -32.32 -10.25
N GLN A 216 -38.15 -31.03 -10.38
CA GLN A 216 -39.09 -29.94 -10.12
C GLN A 216 -40.26 -29.96 -11.11
N ILE A 217 -39.98 -30.15 -12.40
CA ILE A 217 -41.03 -30.29 -13.44
C ILE A 217 -41.93 -31.49 -13.11
N ARG A 218 -41.35 -32.66 -12.81
CA ARG A 218 -42.12 -33.85 -12.47
C ARG A 218 -42.95 -33.68 -11.20
N LEU A 219 -42.43 -32.99 -10.19
CA LEU A 219 -43.17 -32.70 -8.95
C LEU A 219 -44.40 -31.82 -9.24
N LEU A 220 -44.27 -30.85 -10.14
CA LEU A 220 -45.37 -30.00 -10.58
C LEU A 220 -46.43 -30.81 -11.34
N ASP A 221 -46.02 -31.68 -12.27
CA ASP A 221 -46.94 -32.53 -13.03
C ASP A 221 -47.77 -33.45 -12.11
N VAL A 222 -47.13 -34.05 -11.10
CA VAL A 222 -47.80 -34.95 -10.13
C VAL A 222 -48.80 -34.17 -9.25
N TYR A 223 -48.49 -32.93 -8.89
CA TYR A 223 -49.40 -32.05 -8.15
C TYR A 223 -50.61 -31.62 -9.00
N LEU A 224 -50.38 -31.24 -10.26
CA LEU A 224 -51.45 -30.85 -11.20
C LEU A 224 -52.38 -32.01 -11.54
N ALA A 225 -51.87 -33.25 -11.50
CA ALA A 225 -52.67 -34.46 -11.62
C ALA A 225 -53.42 -34.85 -10.32
N GLU A 226 -53.35 -34.02 -9.27
CA GLU A 226 -54.00 -34.20 -7.96
C GLU A 226 -53.59 -35.49 -7.23
N VAL A 227 -52.43 -36.07 -7.56
CA VAL A 227 -51.93 -37.32 -6.98
C VAL A 227 -51.37 -37.10 -5.56
N ILE A 228 -50.89 -35.89 -5.26
CA ILE A 228 -50.33 -35.51 -3.96
C ILE A 228 -51.04 -34.27 -3.41
N GLY A 229 -51.11 -34.18 -2.08
CA GLY A 229 -51.66 -33.00 -1.39
C GLY A 229 -50.70 -31.82 -1.37
N ARG A 230 -51.23 -30.63 -1.09
CA ARG A 230 -50.48 -29.37 -1.01
C ARG A 230 -49.31 -29.43 -0.02
N ASP A 231 -49.51 -30.02 1.16
CA ASP A 231 -48.48 -30.09 2.20
C ASP A 231 -47.28 -30.95 1.77
N GLU A 232 -47.53 -32.05 1.05
CA GLU A 232 -46.47 -32.90 0.50
C GLU A 232 -45.70 -32.20 -0.62
N PHE A 233 -46.42 -31.49 -1.50
CA PHE A 233 -45.82 -30.67 -2.54
C PHE A 233 -44.91 -29.58 -1.94
N GLU A 234 -45.41 -28.79 -0.97
CA GLU A 234 -44.63 -27.72 -0.34
C GLU A 234 -43.36 -28.26 0.33
N ARG A 235 -43.45 -29.40 1.04
CA ARG A 235 -42.28 -30.05 1.64
C ARG A 235 -41.25 -30.46 0.58
N LYS A 236 -41.65 -31.16 -0.47
CA LYS A 236 -40.73 -31.63 -1.53
C LYS A 236 -40.14 -30.48 -2.34
N HIS A 237 -40.94 -29.46 -2.62
CA HIS A 237 -40.50 -28.26 -3.30
C HIS A 237 -39.43 -27.52 -2.47
N GLN A 238 -39.60 -27.41 -1.15
CA GLN A 238 -38.60 -26.81 -0.26
C GLN A 238 -37.28 -27.60 -0.24
N GLU A 239 -37.32 -28.93 -0.15
CA GLU A 239 -36.12 -29.79 -0.21
C GLU A 239 -35.33 -29.59 -1.53
N LEU A 240 -36.04 -29.59 -2.66
CA LEU A 240 -35.45 -29.37 -3.98
C LEU A 240 -34.88 -27.94 -4.11
N SER A 241 -35.59 -26.93 -3.61
CA SER A 241 -35.13 -25.54 -3.62
C SER A 241 -33.88 -25.32 -2.76
N GLN A 242 -33.80 -25.93 -1.57
CA GLN A 242 -32.60 -25.88 -0.73
C GLN A 242 -31.40 -26.53 -1.42
N THR A 243 -31.60 -27.69 -2.03
CA THR A 243 -30.55 -28.41 -2.76
C THR A 243 -30.06 -27.60 -3.98
N GLN A 244 -30.98 -26.97 -4.72
CA GLN A 244 -30.66 -26.09 -5.85
C GLN A 244 -29.84 -24.86 -5.38
N LYS A 245 -30.20 -24.24 -4.25
CA LYS A 245 -29.42 -23.14 -3.67
C LYS A 245 -28.00 -23.58 -3.30
N GLY A 246 -27.84 -24.75 -2.68
CA GLY A 246 -26.54 -25.30 -2.33
C GLY A 246 -25.64 -25.56 -3.55
N LEU A 247 -26.19 -26.19 -4.59
CA LEU A 247 -25.47 -26.46 -5.84
C LEU A 247 -25.09 -25.16 -6.58
N ASN A 248 -25.97 -24.16 -6.61
CA ASN A 248 -25.67 -22.85 -7.20
C ASN A 248 -24.57 -22.10 -6.43
N GLN A 249 -24.52 -22.22 -5.10
CA GLN A 249 -23.44 -21.64 -4.30
C GLN A 249 -22.10 -22.32 -4.57
N GLN A 250 -22.08 -23.65 -4.70
CA GLN A 250 -20.90 -24.41 -5.11
C GLN A 250 -20.42 -23.99 -6.51
N LEU A 251 -21.34 -23.80 -7.45
CA LEU A 251 -20.99 -23.35 -8.80
C LEU A 251 -20.33 -21.97 -8.79
N ARG A 252 -20.89 -21.01 -8.05
CA ARG A 252 -20.30 -19.67 -7.87
C ARG A 252 -18.89 -19.73 -7.27
N GLN A 253 -18.67 -20.61 -6.29
CA GLN A 253 -17.33 -20.78 -5.69
C GLN A 253 -16.33 -21.32 -6.72
N LEU A 254 -16.73 -22.31 -7.53
CA LEU A 254 -15.89 -22.86 -8.60
C LEU A 254 -15.57 -21.82 -9.68
N ASP A 255 -16.53 -20.97 -10.05
CA ASP A 255 -16.33 -19.92 -11.05
C ASP A 255 -15.41 -18.80 -10.54
N ILE A 256 -15.53 -18.39 -9.27
CA ILE A 256 -14.58 -17.46 -8.63
C ILE A 256 -13.16 -18.04 -8.65
N GLN A 257 -13.01 -19.32 -8.34
CA GLN A 257 -11.71 -20.01 -8.39
C GLN A 257 -11.13 -20.06 -9.80
N ALA A 258 -11.96 -20.34 -10.82
CA ALA A 258 -11.54 -20.36 -12.21
C ALA A 258 -11.11 -18.96 -12.71
N GLN A 259 -11.88 -17.92 -12.37
CA GLN A 259 -11.56 -16.54 -12.76
C GLN A 259 -10.25 -16.07 -12.13
N ASN A 260 -10.03 -16.37 -10.84
CA ASN A 260 -8.77 -16.08 -10.15
C ASN A 260 -7.56 -16.69 -10.86
N ARG A 261 -7.70 -17.88 -11.48
CA ARG A 261 -6.61 -18.53 -12.24
C ARG A 261 -6.32 -17.82 -13.56
N ILE A 262 -7.36 -17.48 -14.33
CA ILE A 262 -7.21 -16.71 -15.58
C ILE A 262 -6.52 -15.38 -15.29
N ASP A 263 -6.93 -14.72 -14.21
CA ASP A 263 -6.33 -13.46 -13.79
C ASP A 263 -4.88 -13.65 -13.33
N THR A 264 -4.51 -14.81 -12.78
CA THR A 264 -3.13 -15.14 -12.38
C THR A 264 -2.22 -15.45 -13.56
N LEU A 265 -2.73 -16.14 -14.59
CA LEU A 265 -1.94 -16.42 -15.80
C LEU A 265 -1.65 -15.12 -16.58
N LYS A 266 -2.68 -14.28 -16.78
CA LYS A 266 -2.50 -12.94 -17.38
C LYS A 266 -1.51 -12.08 -16.59
N LEU A 267 -1.51 -12.26 -15.27
CA LEU A 267 -0.60 -11.57 -14.36
C LEU A 267 0.85 -12.01 -14.57
N ALA A 268 1.09 -13.31 -14.63
CA ALA A 268 2.40 -13.88 -14.89
C ALA A 268 2.93 -13.45 -16.27
N GLU A 269 2.08 -13.45 -17.30
CA GLU A 269 2.43 -12.96 -18.64
C GLU A 269 2.84 -11.48 -18.63
N ASN A 270 2.08 -10.62 -17.95
CA ASN A 270 2.41 -9.19 -17.84
C ASN A 270 3.73 -8.95 -17.10
N ILE A 271 3.99 -9.72 -16.04
CA ILE A 271 5.24 -9.66 -15.28
C ILE A 271 6.41 -10.08 -16.17
N GLN A 272 6.26 -11.18 -16.90
CA GLN A 272 7.30 -11.69 -17.79
C GLN A 272 7.63 -10.70 -18.90
N ALA A 273 6.60 -10.11 -19.53
CA ALA A 273 6.80 -9.06 -20.55
C ALA A 273 7.53 -7.84 -19.97
N PHE A 274 7.16 -7.40 -18.76
CA PHE A 274 7.83 -6.29 -18.09
C PHE A 274 9.31 -6.59 -17.79
N CYS A 275 9.61 -7.79 -17.28
CA CYS A 275 10.99 -8.21 -17.04
C CYS A 275 11.82 -8.26 -18.33
N GLN A 276 11.27 -8.82 -19.40
CA GLN A 276 11.94 -8.88 -20.72
C GLN A 276 12.27 -7.49 -21.26
N CYS A 277 11.40 -6.50 -21.08
CA CYS A 277 11.68 -5.12 -21.47
C CYS A 277 12.86 -4.51 -20.69
N LEU A 278 13.06 -4.90 -19.43
CA LEU A 278 14.10 -4.32 -18.57
C LEU A 278 15.46 -5.01 -18.72
N GLN A 279 15.49 -6.32 -18.96
CA GLN A 279 16.71 -7.13 -19.11
C GLN A 279 17.83 -6.46 -19.93
N PRO A 280 17.61 -5.97 -21.17
CA PRO A 280 18.68 -5.41 -22.00
C PRO A 280 19.27 -4.11 -21.44
N THR A 281 18.58 -3.44 -20.51
CA THR A 281 19.03 -2.17 -19.94
C THR A 281 19.75 -2.31 -18.61
N LEU A 282 19.59 -3.44 -17.90
CA LEU A 282 20.03 -3.61 -16.50
C LEU A 282 21.54 -3.42 -16.28
N GLU A 283 22.37 -3.90 -17.21
CA GLU A 283 23.83 -3.92 -17.05
C GLU A 283 24.45 -2.52 -17.06
N ASN A 284 23.86 -1.59 -17.81
CA ASN A 284 24.43 -0.26 -18.07
C ASN A 284 23.67 0.89 -17.41
N LEU A 285 22.82 0.62 -16.40
CA LEU A 285 22.07 1.67 -15.73
C LEU A 285 22.96 2.56 -14.85
N GLU A 286 22.82 3.87 -15.03
CA GLU A 286 23.37 4.87 -14.12
C GLU A 286 22.66 4.84 -12.76
N PHE A 287 23.30 5.37 -11.71
CA PHE A 287 22.74 5.39 -10.35
C PHE A 287 21.31 5.95 -10.29
N ALA A 288 21.03 7.01 -11.05
CA ALA A 288 19.69 7.62 -11.09
C ALA A 288 18.63 6.65 -11.62
N GLN A 289 18.96 5.88 -12.66
CA GLN A 289 18.07 4.89 -13.27
C GLN A 289 17.91 3.66 -12.37
N ARG A 290 19.01 3.14 -11.81
CA ARG A 290 18.98 2.06 -10.80
C ARG A 290 18.06 2.42 -9.64
N ARG A 291 18.14 3.67 -9.17
CA ARG A 291 17.31 4.17 -8.09
C ARG A 291 15.84 4.25 -8.47
N GLN A 292 15.50 4.68 -9.68
CA GLN A 292 14.11 4.69 -10.15
C GLN A 292 13.52 3.28 -10.17
N LEU A 293 14.30 2.30 -10.64
CA LEU A 293 13.89 0.90 -10.68
C LEU A 293 13.67 0.34 -9.27
N VAL A 294 14.61 0.58 -8.36
CA VAL A 294 14.49 0.21 -6.94
C VAL A 294 13.26 0.86 -6.30
N GLU A 295 13.00 2.14 -6.56
CA GLU A 295 11.80 2.80 -6.04
C GLU A 295 10.51 2.21 -6.59
N LEU A 296 10.52 1.69 -7.82
CA LEU A 296 9.38 1.07 -8.48
C LEU A 296 9.10 -0.32 -7.93
N LEU A 297 10.15 -1.14 -7.82
CA LEU A 297 10.04 -2.59 -7.60
C LEU A 297 10.24 -3.05 -6.15
N ILE A 298 10.72 -2.17 -5.26
CA ILE A 298 10.93 -2.51 -3.85
C ILE A 298 10.05 -1.61 -2.97
N ASP A 299 9.21 -2.22 -2.14
CA ASP A 299 8.47 -1.51 -1.09
C ASP A 299 9.34 -1.22 0.13
N ARG A 300 10.05 -2.26 0.59
CA ARG A 300 10.84 -2.17 1.80
C ARG A 300 11.98 -3.17 1.83
N VAL A 301 13.10 -2.74 2.41
CA VAL A 301 14.22 -3.60 2.81
C VAL A 301 14.27 -3.61 4.31
N ILE A 302 14.06 -4.77 4.92
CA ILE A 302 14.08 -4.94 6.38
C ILE A 302 15.41 -5.58 6.76
N VAL A 303 16.14 -4.92 7.65
CA VAL A 303 17.45 -5.37 8.12
C VAL A 303 17.35 -5.84 9.55
N ASP A 304 17.76 -7.08 9.79
CA ASP A 304 17.92 -7.71 11.10
C ASP A 304 19.35 -8.19 11.28
N ASP A 305 20.24 -7.25 11.60
CA ASP A 305 21.68 -7.45 11.72
C ASP A 305 22.30 -8.17 10.50
N GLU A 306 22.39 -9.49 10.50
CA GLU A 306 22.96 -10.31 9.41
C GLU A 306 21.93 -10.75 8.35
N LYS A 307 20.63 -10.64 8.67
CA LYS A 307 19.55 -11.03 7.75
C LYS A 307 18.96 -9.81 7.06
N VAL A 308 18.67 -9.96 5.78
CA VAL A 308 18.00 -8.94 4.96
C VAL A 308 16.76 -9.57 4.34
N GLU A 309 15.60 -9.01 4.64
CA GLU A 309 14.33 -9.34 3.99
C GLU A 309 14.01 -8.24 2.98
N ILE A 310 13.87 -8.60 1.70
CA ILE A 310 13.52 -7.65 0.65
C ILE A 310 12.05 -7.88 0.27
N ARG A 311 11.26 -6.82 0.35
CA ARG A 311 9.83 -6.83 0.00
C ARG A 311 9.64 -6.18 -1.35
N TYR A 312 9.34 -7.01 -2.34
CA TYR A 312 9.12 -6.61 -3.71
C TYR A 312 7.68 -6.17 -3.97
N VAL A 313 7.53 -5.31 -4.98
CA VAL A 313 6.27 -4.83 -5.53
C VAL A 313 6.38 -4.92 -7.04
N ILE A 314 5.58 -5.77 -7.64
CA ILE A 314 5.76 -6.12 -9.05
C ILE A 314 4.57 -5.53 -9.82
N PRO A 315 4.81 -4.75 -10.89
CA PRO A 315 3.74 -4.24 -11.72
C PRO A 315 3.01 -5.38 -12.42
N THR A 316 1.69 -5.34 -12.34
CA THR A 316 0.81 -6.43 -12.76
C THR A 316 -0.03 -6.12 -13.99
N SER A 317 0.12 -4.91 -14.52
CA SER A 317 -0.61 -4.43 -15.68
C SER A 317 0.37 -3.83 -16.70
N PRO A 318 -0.01 -3.76 -17.99
CA PRO A 318 0.78 -3.09 -19.01
C PRO A 318 1.01 -1.59 -18.72
N LYS A 319 0.17 -0.97 -17.88
CA LYS A 319 0.35 0.42 -17.38
C LYS A 319 1.25 0.47 -16.12
N GLY A 320 2.04 -0.57 -15.88
CA GLY A 320 2.77 -0.85 -14.65
C GLY A 320 3.79 0.20 -14.22
N GLU A 321 4.22 1.08 -15.13
CA GLU A 321 5.04 2.25 -14.81
C GLU A 321 4.36 3.23 -13.84
N LYS A 322 3.01 3.23 -13.81
CA LYS A 322 2.19 4.16 -13.03
C LYS A 322 1.42 3.48 -11.91
N SER A 323 1.00 2.23 -12.11
CA SER A 323 0.18 1.48 -11.14
C SER A 323 0.95 0.29 -10.59
N ARG A 324 1.35 0.42 -9.32
CA ARG A 324 1.99 -0.65 -8.55
C ARG A 324 0.94 -1.59 -7.98
N PHE A 325 1.26 -2.87 -7.92
CA PHE A 325 0.45 -3.85 -7.21
C PHE A 325 1.32 -4.56 -6.17
N CYS A 326 0.87 -4.55 -4.92
CA CYS A 326 1.62 -5.09 -3.79
C CYS A 326 0.79 -6.20 -3.13
N HIS A 327 1.20 -7.46 -3.27
CA HIS A 327 0.80 -8.54 -2.35
C HIS A 327 1.74 -8.53 -1.14
N LEU A 328 1.82 -7.40 -0.46
CA LEU A 328 2.39 -7.42 0.89
C LEU A 328 1.42 -8.24 1.73
N ARG A 329 1.91 -9.29 2.39
CA ARG A 329 1.23 -9.91 3.54
C ARG A 329 0.68 -8.78 4.42
N LYS A 330 -0.64 -8.56 4.38
CA LYS A 330 -1.33 -7.48 5.12
C LYS A 330 -1.65 -7.89 6.56
N ASP A 331 -1.33 -9.13 6.91
CA ASP A 331 -1.44 -9.74 8.25
C ASP A 331 -0.77 -8.90 9.36
N TYR A 332 0.15 -7.98 9.02
CA TYR A 332 0.73 -7.04 9.99
C TYR A 332 -0.13 -5.81 10.32
N PHE A 333 -1.20 -5.52 9.57
CA PHE A 333 -2.13 -4.44 9.94
C PHE A 333 -3.06 -4.84 11.09
N ASN A 334 -3.23 -6.15 11.32
CA ASN A 334 -4.13 -6.72 12.32
C ASN A 334 -3.41 -7.65 13.32
N ALA A 335 -2.07 -7.59 13.40
CA ALA A 335 -1.36 -8.26 14.48
C ALA A 335 -1.51 -7.41 15.75
N GLU A 336 -2.54 -7.71 16.53
CA GLU A 336 -2.68 -7.29 17.94
C GLU A 336 -1.51 -7.83 18.79
#